data_AF-K3WVW8-F1
#
_entry.id   AF-K3WVW8-F1
#
_cell.length_a   1.000
_cell.length_b   1.000
_cell.length_c   1.000
_cell.angle_alpha   90.00
_cell.angle_beta   90.00
_cell.angle_gamma   90.00
#
_symmetry.space_group_name_H-M   'P 1'
#
loop_
_entity.id
_entity.type
_entity.pdbx_description
1 polymer ?
#
loop_
_entity_poly.entity_id
_entity_poly.type
_entity_poly.pdbx_seq_one_letter_code
_entity_poly.pdbx_strand_id
1 'polypeptide(L)'
;MESQEAKHALNSGGVVYATVPQTLSEVNGLVIRQKTQKGEVVAQMLGIPFEAKNKYKVGLLPTNKVVKSAPNDPDGWEPTAEELEQLDTFLFAREQSSCMARVCTMFLGCGNLRPLTMHFSVAGSTGDVYVIQRPFLLGGCCCCPLEMNLDMVAEGQAQRMGRVREDFSPYFSKCLAGCCLATTYTDIERAMPDGTYEKKYSLRSNLSCCGRVNNCCGATCFKNDAVYDILDTKGEIVAHLQRTYAKGSSCMGACCRMGFDFSNYILEFPRDSTPEDRMLLLTAVFQVEYQIFERSGSE
;
A
#
# COMPACT_ATOMS: atom_id res chain seq x y z
N MET A 1 -10.37 -12.78 50.15
CA MET A 1 -10.87 -11.59 49.44
C MET A 1 -9.93 -11.31 48.28
N GLU A 2 -9.80 -12.31 47.42
CA GLU A 2 -9.00 -12.35 46.19
C GLU A 2 -9.89 -13.07 45.16
N SER A 3 -9.71 -12.78 43.87
CA SER A 3 -10.43 -13.37 42.72
C SER A 3 -11.70 -12.64 42.24
N GLN A 4 -11.59 -11.39 41.79
CA GLN A 4 -12.50 -10.87 40.75
C GLN A 4 -11.86 -10.01 39.62
N GLU A 5 -10.58 -9.61 39.71
CA GLU A 5 -9.98 -8.72 38.69
C GLU A 5 -9.33 -9.42 37.47
N ALA A 6 -9.28 -10.75 37.41
CA ALA A 6 -8.55 -11.45 36.33
C ALA A 6 -9.42 -11.93 35.14
N LYS A 7 -10.74 -11.65 35.10
CA LYS A 7 -11.64 -12.23 34.08
C LYS A 7 -12.20 -11.25 33.03
N HIS A 8 -11.85 -9.96 33.07
CA HIS A 8 -12.40 -8.97 32.14
C HIS A 8 -11.44 -8.47 31.03
N ALA A 9 -10.19 -8.92 30.98
CA ALA A 9 -9.21 -8.48 29.99
C ALA A 9 -9.00 -9.44 28.79
N LEU A 10 -9.64 -10.61 28.78
CA LEU A 10 -9.38 -11.67 27.80
C LEU A 10 -10.44 -11.83 26.70
N ASN A 11 -11.51 -11.02 26.69
CA ASN A 11 -12.63 -11.20 25.76
C ASN A 11 -12.94 -9.98 24.86
N SER A 12 -12.23 -8.86 24.99
CA SER A 12 -12.42 -7.68 24.14
C SER A 12 -11.56 -7.72 22.86
N GLY A 13 -10.42 -8.42 22.88
CA GLY A 13 -9.54 -8.55 21.71
C GLY A 13 -10.16 -9.37 20.59
N GLY A 14 -10.69 -10.56 20.89
CA GLY A 14 -11.24 -11.49 19.89
C GLY A 14 -12.46 -10.94 19.12
N VAL A 15 -13.31 -10.16 19.78
CA VAL A 15 -14.50 -9.56 19.14
C VAL A 15 -14.10 -8.48 18.14
N VAL A 16 -13.09 -7.66 18.45
CA VAL A 16 -12.63 -6.59 17.55
C VAL A 16 -11.97 -7.16 16.30
N TYR A 17 -11.22 -8.26 16.41
CA TYR A 17 -10.57 -8.90 15.27
C TYR A 17 -11.55 -9.56 14.29
N ALA A 18 -12.61 -10.21 14.79
CA ALA A 18 -13.62 -10.85 13.95
C ALA A 18 -14.43 -9.85 13.09
N THR A 19 -14.47 -8.58 13.48
CA THR A 19 -15.21 -7.55 12.74
C THR A 19 -14.48 -7.02 11.51
N VAL A 20 -13.16 -7.24 11.38
CA VAL A 20 -12.37 -6.67 10.29
C VAL A 20 -12.86 -7.16 8.91
N PRO A 21 -13.06 -8.46 8.65
CA PRO A 21 -13.63 -8.92 7.38
C PRO A 21 -15.03 -8.36 7.12
N GLN A 22 -15.86 -8.24 8.16
CA GLN A 22 -17.21 -7.70 8.03
C GLN A 22 -17.17 -6.22 7.62
N THR A 23 -16.41 -5.39 8.34
CA THR A 23 -16.24 -3.96 7.98
C THR A 23 -15.66 -3.83 6.58
N LEU A 24 -14.66 -4.64 6.23
CA LEU A 24 -14.11 -4.66 4.89
C LEU A 24 -15.15 -5.00 3.84
N SER A 25 -16.15 -5.84 4.10
CA SER A 25 -17.23 -6.18 3.16
C SER A 25 -18.22 -5.04 2.92
N GLU A 26 -18.37 -4.12 3.88
CA GLU A 26 -19.39 -3.06 3.86
C GLU A 26 -18.89 -1.73 3.27
N VAL A 27 -17.57 -1.53 3.20
CA VAL A 27 -16.97 -0.26 2.75
C VAL A 27 -16.62 -0.25 1.27
N ASN A 28 -16.69 0.93 0.65
CA ASN A 28 -16.36 1.10 -0.78
C ASN A 28 -14.86 1.30 -1.06
N GLY A 29 -14.04 1.47 -0.02
CA GLY A 29 -12.63 1.75 -0.18
C GLY A 29 -11.91 2.03 1.13
N LEU A 30 -10.60 2.27 1.02
CA LEU A 30 -9.71 2.60 2.13
C LEU A 30 -8.88 3.84 1.83
N VAL A 31 -8.48 4.54 2.88
CA VAL A 31 -7.54 5.66 2.82
C VAL A 31 -6.27 5.25 3.56
N ILE A 32 -5.14 5.21 2.87
CA ILE A 32 -3.85 4.79 3.41
C ILE A 32 -2.97 6.02 3.53
N ARG A 33 -2.39 6.23 4.71
CA ARG A 33 -1.50 7.35 4.98
C ARG A 33 -0.24 6.91 5.70
N GLN A 34 0.91 7.24 5.13
CA GLN A 34 2.19 7.09 5.79
C GLN A 34 2.35 8.10 6.94
N LYS A 35 2.86 7.64 8.09
CA LYS A 35 3.23 8.51 9.21
C LYS A 35 4.63 9.05 8.99
N THR A 36 4.76 10.38 9.03
CA THR A 36 6.05 11.08 9.04
C THR A 36 6.91 10.65 10.22
N GLN A 37 8.16 10.28 9.95
CA GLN A 37 9.14 9.93 10.99
C GLN A 37 10.16 11.05 11.09
N LYS A 38 9.86 12.02 11.96
CA LYS A 38 10.69 13.25 12.13
C LYS A 38 12.18 12.95 12.37
N GLY A 39 12.52 11.82 12.98
CA GLY A 39 13.91 11.40 13.21
C GLY A 39 14.68 11.06 11.92
N GLU A 40 14.01 10.56 10.89
CA GLU A 40 14.63 10.27 9.58
C GLU A 40 15.05 11.55 8.86
N VAL A 41 14.20 12.58 8.93
CA VAL A 41 14.48 13.91 8.36
C VAL A 41 15.77 14.49 8.95
N VAL A 42 15.97 14.31 10.26
CA VAL A 42 17.19 14.77 10.95
C VAL A 42 18.40 13.93 10.57
N ALA A 43 18.27 12.61 10.50
CA ALA A 43 19.37 11.72 10.12
C ALA A 43 19.87 12.01 8.69
N GLN A 44 18.96 12.28 7.75
CA GLN A 44 19.26 12.65 6.38
C GLN A 44 19.98 14.01 6.29
N MET A 45 19.55 15.01 7.08
CA MET A 45 20.27 16.28 7.17
C MET A 45 21.72 16.11 7.65
N LEU A 46 22.00 15.05 8.41
CA LEU A 46 23.33 14.71 8.92
C LEU A 46 24.09 13.72 8.04
N GLY A 47 23.56 13.35 6.87
CA GLY A 47 24.20 12.40 5.94
C GLY A 47 24.25 10.96 6.47
N ILE A 48 23.45 10.62 7.48
CA ILE A 48 23.39 9.28 8.04
C ILE A 48 22.38 8.47 7.20
N PRO A 49 22.78 7.32 6.60
CA PRO A 49 21.89 6.45 5.83
C PRO A 49 20.98 5.65 6.77
N PHE A 50 20.18 6.37 7.55
CA PHE A 50 19.16 5.81 8.43
C PHE A 50 17.80 6.05 7.81
N GLU A 51 17.07 4.97 7.60
CA GLU A 51 15.71 4.99 7.14
C GLU A 51 14.83 4.30 8.19
N ALA A 52 13.79 5.00 8.62
CA ALA A 52 13.00 4.54 9.75
C ALA A 52 11.94 3.53 9.28
N LYS A 53 11.57 2.57 10.14
CA LYS A 53 10.61 1.51 9.78
C LYS A 53 9.24 2.10 9.48
N ASN A 54 8.74 1.96 8.25
CA ASN A 54 7.52 2.62 7.82
C ASN A 54 6.30 2.23 8.68
N LYS A 55 5.40 3.20 8.85
CA LYS A 55 4.17 3.07 9.62
C LYS A 55 3.05 3.73 8.85
N TYR A 56 1.93 3.06 8.71
CA TYR A 56 0.77 3.56 7.96
C TYR A 56 -0.49 3.50 8.82
N LYS A 57 -1.29 4.55 8.74
CA LYS A 57 -2.69 4.52 9.17
C LYS A 57 -3.54 4.13 7.96
N VAL A 58 -4.48 3.22 8.17
CA VAL A 58 -5.49 2.86 7.19
C VAL A 58 -6.84 3.24 7.77
N GLY A 59 -7.49 4.23 7.17
CA GLY A 59 -8.85 4.64 7.47
C GLY A 59 -9.84 4.07 6.45
N LEU A 60 -11.12 4.14 6.78
CA LEU A 60 -12.19 3.81 5.84
C LEU A 60 -12.42 4.99 4.90
N LEU A 61 -12.68 4.74 3.62
CA LEU A 61 -13.14 5.78 2.70
C LEU A 61 -14.51 6.30 3.17
N PRO A 62 -14.70 7.60 3.43
CA PRO A 62 -15.99 8.11 3.84
C PRO A 62 -17.04 7.87 2.74
N THR A 63 -18.26 7.48 3.12
CA THR A 63 -19.30 7.02 2.20
C THR A 63 -19.78 8.08 1.20
N ASN A 64 -19.56 9.35 1.51
CA ASN A 64 -19.88 10.50 0.65
C ASN A 64 -18.72 10.95 -0.25
N LYS A 65 -17.61 10.21 -0.30
CA LYS A 65 -16.43 10.53 -1.09
C LYS A 65 -16.24 9.48 -2.19
N VAL A 66 -15.76 9.93 -3.34
CA VAL A 66 -15.53 9.09 -4.53
C VAL A 66 -14.05 9.13 -4.87
N VAL A 67 -13.48 8.00 -5.27
CA VAL A 67 -12.08 7.95 -5.72
C VAL A 67 -12.00 8.50 -7.14
N LYS A 68 -10.98 9.31 -7.43
CA LYS A 68 -10.81 9.88 -8.78
C LYS A 68 -10.59 8.78 -9.82
N SER A 69 -11.31 8.86 -10.94
CA SER A 69 -11.11 8.01 -12.12
C SER A 69 -10.05 8.57 -13.09
N ALA A 70 -9.73 9.86 -12.96
CA ALA A 70 -8.65 10.55 -13.65
C ALA A 70 -8.13 11.71 -12.78
N PRO A 71 -6.90 12.21 -12.98
CA PRO A 71 -6.35 13.23 -12.11
C PRO A 71 -7.15 14.53 -12.00
N ASN A 72 -7.83 14.92 -13.09
CA ASN A 72 -8.67 16.13 -13.16
C ASN A 72 -10.18 15.80 -13.06
N ASP A 73 -10.53 14.62 -12.55
CA ASP A 73 -11.92 14.22 -12.35
C ASP A 73 -12.59 15.17 -11.34
N PRO A 74 -13.65 15.92 -11.76
CA PRO A 74 -14.29 16.91 -10.91
C PRO A 74 -15.15 16.29 -9.80
N ASP A 75 -15.58 15.03 -9.95
CA ASP A 75 -16.44 14.34 -9.00
C ASP A 75 -15.64 13.56 -7.95
N GLY A 76 -14.36 13.30 -8.22
CA GLY A 76 -13.48 12.58 -7.32
C GLY A 76 -12.92 13.46 -6.20
N TRP A 77 -12.75 12.86 -5.03
CA TRP A 77 -12.33 13.56 -3.82
C TRP A 77 -10.85 13.92 -3.87
N GLU A 78 -10.56 15.18 -3.56
CA GLU A 78 -9.22 15.71 -3.40
C GLU A 78 -9.01 16.13 -1.94
N PRO A 79 -8.47 15.25 -1.08
CA PRO A 79 -8.35 15.54 0.34
C PRO A 79 -7.22 16.53 0.65
N THR A 80 -7.39 17.30 1.70
CA THR A 80 -6.32 18.07 2.37
C THR A 80 -5.55 17.20 3.37
N ALA A 81 -4.34 17.60 3.75
CA ALA A 81 -3.56 16.89 4.77
C ALA A 81 -4.32 16.77 6.09
N GLU A 82 -5.02 17.84 6.48
CA GLU A 82 -5.78 17.95 7.72
C GLU A 82 -6.99 17.01 7.72
N GLU A 83 -7.74 16.94 6.60
CA GLU A 83 -8.82 15.95 6.45
C GLU A 83 -8.29 14.53 6.62
N LEU A 84 -7.14 14.21 6.02
CA LEU A 84 -6.50 12.90 6.19
C LEU A 84 -6.00 12.65 7.62
N GLU A 85 -5.69 13.69 8.42
CA GLU A 85 -5.26 13.52 9.82
C GLU A 85 -6.41 13.15 10.72
N GLN A 86 -7.59 13.70 10.42
CA GLN A 86 -8.82 13.59 11.19
C GLN A 86 -9.56 12.27 10.95
N LEU A 87 -9.23 11.52 9.89
CA LEU A 87 -9.83 10.22 9.65
C LEU A 87 -9.51 9.23 10.79
N ASP A 88 -10.55 8.54 11.23
CA ASP A 88 -10.43 7.44 12.18
C ASP A 88 -9.56 6.33 11.60
N THR A 89 -8.68 5.78 12.45
CA THR A 89 -7.81 4.68 12.06
C THR A 89 -8.56 3.37 12.24
N PHE A 90 -8.77 2.65 11.14
CA PHE A 90 -9.35 1.31 11.13
C PHE A 90 -8.26 0.25 11.35
N LEU A 91 -7.22 0.26 10.51
CA LEU A 91 -6.04 -0.60 10.65
C LEU A 91 -4.77 0.24 10.80
N PHE A 92 -3.81 -0.31 11.52
CA PHE A 92 -2.47 0.24 11.64
C PHE A 92 -1.47 -0.76 11.07
N ALA A 93 -0.76 -0.36 10.02
CA ALA A 93 0.29 -1.16 9.40
C ALA A 93 1.65 -0.71 9.91
N ARG A 94 2.46 -1.65 10.39
CA ARG A 94 3.82 -1.40 10.86
C ARG A 94 4.79 -2.31 10.15
N GLU A 95 5.80 -1.70 9.57
CA GLU A 95 6.89 -2.42 8.96
C GLU A 95 7.89 -2.96 9.99
N GLN A 96 8.37 -4.17 9.74
CA GLN A 96 9.47 -4.83 10.40
C GLN A 96 10.50 -5.24 9.34
N SER A 97 11.73 -4.80 9.53
CA SER A 97 12.87 -5.11 8.67
C SER A 97 14.17 -5.05 9.45
N SER A 98 15.20 -5.70 8.92
CA SER A 98 16.55 -5.69 9.47
C SER A 98 17.27 -4.39 9.07
N CYS A 99 17.89 -3.72 10.06
CA CYS A 99 18.73 -2.55 9.81
C CYS A 99 19.91 -2.88 8.88
N MET A 100 20.57 -4.03 9.11
CA MET A 100 21.67 -4.47 8.26
C MET A 100 21.21 -4.70 6.81
N ALA A 101 20.07 -5.37 6.62
CA ALA A 101 19.54 -5.59 5.28
C ALA A 101 19.28 -4.27 4.55
N ARG A 102 18.64 -3.30 5.22
CA ARG A 102 18.40 -1.95 4.68
C ARG A 102 19.69 -1.26 4.28
N VAL A 103 20.68 -1.25 5.16
CA VAL A 103 21.98 -0.61 4.91
C VAL A 103 22.67 -1.26 3.71
N CYS A 104 22.72 -2.59 3.65
CA CYS A 104 23.31 -3.32 2.53
C CYS A 104 22.58 -3.04 1.21
N THR A 105 21.25 -3.12 1.18
CA THR A 105 20.47 -2.88 -0.05
C THR A 105 20.58 -1.43 -0.50
N MET A 106 20.62 -0.47 0.43
CA MET A 106 20.82 0.94 0.13
C MET A 106 22.21 1.20 -0.48
N PHE A 107 23.28 0.64 0.10
CA PHE A 107 24.64 0.77 -0.43
C PHE A 107 24.81 0.15 -1.82
N LEU A 108 24.02 -0.87 -2.16
CA LEU A 108 24.03 -1.51 -3.47
C LEU A 108 23.10 -0.81 -4.50
N GLY A 109 22.44 0.29 -4.12
CA GLY A 109 21.47 0.96 -5.00
C GLY A 109 20.18 0.17 -5.23
N CYS A 110 19.90 -0.83 -4.38
CA CYS A 110 18.75 -1.74 -4.49
C CYS A 110 17.84 -1.63 -3.26
N GLY A 111 17.71 -0.44 -2.67
CA GLY A 111 16.92 -0.22 -1.45
C GLY A 111 15.49 -0.74 -1.56
N ASN A 112 14.89 -0.50 -2.74
CA ASN A 112 13.57 -0.98 -3.11
C ASN A 112 13.47 -2.52 -3.19
N LEU A 113 14.54 -3.32 -3.15
CA LEU A 113 14.48 -4.79 -3.17
C LEU A 113 14.48 -5.41 -1.77
N ARG A 114 14.55 -4.59 -0.71
CA ARG A 114 14.77 -5.11 0.64
C ARG A 114 13.65 -6.04 1.12
N PRO A 115 14.00 -7.11 1.83
CA PRO A 115 13.02 -7.95 2.48
C PRO A 115 12.40 -7.20 3.66
N LEU A 116 11.09 -7.35 3.84
CA LEU A 116 10.36 -6.77 4.96
C LEU A 116 9.11 -7.58 5.29
N THR A 117 8.60 -7.37 6.50
CA THR A 117 7.31 -7.85 6.96
C THR A 117 6.47 -6.66 7.36
N MET A 118 5.20 -6.61 6.97
CA MET A 118 4.27 -5.63 7.50
C MET A 118 3.20 -6.29 8.34
N HIS A 119 3.02 -5.72 9.52
CA HIS A 119 2.10 -6.18 10.54
C HIS A 119 0.89 -5.27 10.57
N PHE A 120 -0.31 -5.81 10.31
CA PHE A 120 -1.56 -5.06 10.43
C PHE A 120 -2.20 -5.40 11.75
N SER A 121 -2.46 -4.38 12.54
CA SER A 121 -3.20 -4.47 13.81
C SER A 121 -4.45 -3.62 13.74
N VAL A 122 -5.49 -4.01 14.48
CA VAL A 122 -6.66 -3.13 14.65
C VAL A 122 -6.26 -1.97 15.55
N ALA A 123 -6.73 -0.76 15.24
CA ALA A 123 -6.42 0.42 16.05
C ALA A 123 -6.74 0.19 17.53
N GLY A 124 -5.78 0.49 18.41
CA GLY A 124 -5.92 0.28 19.86
C GLY A 124 -5.67 -1.16 20.34
N SER A 125 -5.29 -2.08 19.46
CA SER A 125 -4.97 -3.47 19.79
C SER A 125 -3.48 -3.79 19.62
N THR A 126 -3.01 -4.89 20.21
CA THR A 126 -1.58 -5.29 20.24
C THR A 126 -1.24 -6.53 19.41
N GLY A 127 -2.25 -7.18 18.81
CA GLY A 127 -2.10 -8.36 17.96
C GLY A 127 -2.30 -8.06 16.48
N ASP A 128 -1.65 -8.87 15.64
CA ASP A 128 -1.78 -8.79 14.20
C ASP A 128 -3.02 -9.53 13.71
N VAL A 129 -3.74 -8.93 12.76
CA VAL A 129 -4.83 -9.56 11.99
C VAL A 129 -4.36 -10.06 10.64
N TYR A 130 -3.42 -9.34 10.04
CA TYR A 130 -2.83 -9.70 8.75
C TYR A 130 -1.33 -9.43 8.79
N VAL A 131 -0.60 -10.24 8.07
CA VAL A 131 0.84 -10.09 7.88
C VAL A 131 1.13 -10.15 6.39
N ILE A 132 1.84 -9.14 5.90
CA ILE A 132 2.40 -9.15 4.54
C ILE A 132 3.87 -9.50 4.64
N GLN A 133 4.29 -10.51 3.89
CA GLN A 133 5.69 -10.91 3.79
C GLN A 133 6.23 -10.55 2.42
N ARG A 134 7.29 -9.75 2.39
CA ARG A 134 8.01 -9.39 1.18
C ARG A 134 9.41 -10.02 1.22
N PRO A 135 9.67 -11.09 0.44
CA PRO A 135 11.00 -11.64 0.31
C PRO A 135 11.93 -10.71 -0.46
N PHE A 136 13.24 -10.98 -0.38
CA PHE A 136 14.22 -10.37 -1.27
C PHE A 136 14.16 -11.07 -2.64
N LEU A 137 13.82 -10.32 -3.68
CA LEU A 137 13.77 -10.79 -5.07
C LEU A 137 14.35 -9.71 -5.99
N LEU A 138 14.90 -10.13 -7.13
CA LEU A 138 15.62 -9.23 -8.05
C LEU A 138 14.69 -8.48 -9.03
N GLY A 139 13.40 -8.82 -9.03
CA GLY A 139 12.40 -8.24 -9.90
C GLY A 139 12.26 -8.95 -11.25
N GLY A 140 11.16 -8.62 -11.93
CA GLY A 140 10.77 -9.29 -13.16
C GLY A 140 11.80 -9.20 -14.28
N CYS A 141 12.58 -8.11 -14.36
CA CYS A 141 13.68 -7.95 -15.33
C CYS A 141 14.78 -9.03 -15.21
N CYS A 142 14.89 -9.69 -14.06
CA CYS A 142 15.82 -10.79 -13.81
C CYS A 142 15.12 -12.16 -13.77
N CYS A 143 13.94 -12.28 -14.38
CA CYS A 143 13.08 -13.48 -14.34
C CYS A 143 12.64 -13.88 -12.92
N CYS A 144 12.69 -12.94 -11.95
CA CYS A 144 12.35 -13.16 -10.55
C CYS A 144 11.35 -12.08 -10.08
N PRO A 145 10.08 -12.12 -10.54
CA PRO A 145 9.07 -11.10 -10.24
C PRO A 145 9.00 -10.81 -8.74
N LEU A 146 9.03 -9.54 -8.36
CA LEU A 146 8.80 -9.16 -6.97
C LEU A 146 7.41 -9.64 -6.55
N GLU A 147 7.31 -10.13 -5.31
CA GLU A 147 6.03 -10.53 -4.73
C GLU A 147 5.90 -10.12 -3.28
N MET A 148 4.65 -10.03 -2.84
CA MET A 148 4.22 -9.89 -1.46
C MET A 148 3.17 -10.95 -1.16
N ASN A 149 3.41 -11.73 -0.12
CA ASN A 149 2.51 -12.78 0.32
C ASN A 149 1.65 -12.25 1.47
N LEU A 150 0.34 -12.42 1.40
CA LEU A 150 -0.60 -12.01 2.43
C LEU A 150 -1.07 -13.22 3.23
N ASP A 151 -0.86 -13.17 4.55
CA ASP A 151 -1.36 -14.14 5.49
C ASP A 151 -2.37 -13.48 6.44
N MET A 152 -3.48 -14.16 6.72
CA MET A 152 -4.39 -13.82 7.81
C MET A 152 -3.90 -14.50 9.09
N VAL A 153 -3.92 -13.79 10.21
CA VAL A 153 -3.54 -14.31 11.51
C VAL A 153 -4.80 -14.56 12.33
N ALA A 154 -5.13 -15.84 12.54
CA ALA A 154 -6.26 -16.27 13.35
C ALA A 154 -5.77 -17.27 14.39
N GLU A 155 -6.11 -17.06 15.66
CA GLU A 155 -5.79 -17.99 16.76
C GLU A 155 -4.28 -18.34 16.86
N GLY A 156 -3.41 -17.41 16.46
CA GLY A 156 -1.96 -17.60 16.46
C GLY A 156 -1.42 -18.42 15.29
N GLN A 157 -2.28 -18.84 14.35
CA GLN A 157 -1.89 -19.49 13.10
C GLN A 157 -1.99 -18.51 11.92
N ALA A 158 -1.00 -18.56 11.04
CA ALA A 158 -1.00 -17.80 9.80
C ALA A 158 -1.58 -18.65 8.67
N GLN A 159 -2.63 -18.16 8.02
CA GLN A 159 -3.25 -18.78 6.85
C GLN A 159 -2.96 -17.92 5.62
N ARG A 160 -2.38 -18.52 4.58
CA ARG A 160 -2.14 -17.87 3.29
C ARG A 160 -3.47 -17.51 2.61
N MET A 161 -3.66 -16.22 2.35
CA MET A 161 -4.84 -15.70 1.63
C MET A 161 -4.56 -15.55 0.14
N GLY A 162 -3.34 -15.18 -0.21
CA GLY A 162 -2.94 -14.94 -1.59
C GLY A 162 -1.60 -14.24 -1.67
N ARG A 163 -1.32 -13.72 -2.87
CA ARG A 163 -0.12 -12.95 -3.13
C ARG A 163 -0.38 -11.87 -4.15
N VAL A 164 0.51 -10.90 -4.14
CA VAL A 164 0.59 -9.83 -5.11
C VAL A 164 1.95 -9.94 -5.76
N ARG A 165 2.05 -9.93 -7.10
CA ARG A 165 3.33 -10.08 -7.80
C ARG A 165 3.43 -9.22 -9.04
N GLU A 166 4.64 -8.87 -9.44
CA GLU A 166 4.86 -8.21 -10.73
C GLU A 166 4.40 -9.10 -11.89
N ASP A 167 3.74 -8.49 -12.87
CA ASP A 167 3.36 -9.12 -14.12
C ASP A 167 4.27 -8.69 -15.27
N PHE A 168 5.18 -9.60 -15.62
CA PHE A 168 6.04 -9.53 -16.80
C PHE A 168 5.63 -10.57 -17.86
N SER A 169 4.36 -10.96 -17.94
CA SER A 169 3.89 -11.90 -18.97
C SER A 169 2.97 -11.21 -19.99
N PRO A 170 3.23 -11.32 -21.31
CA PRO A 170 4.46 -11.80 -21.93
C PRO A 170 5.60 -10.77 -21.77
N TYR A 171 6.82 -11.27 -21.53
CA TYR A 171 7.98 -10.48 -21.11
C TYR A 171 8.29 -9.28 -21.99
N PHE A 172 8.38 -9.47 -23.30
CA PHE A 172 8.75 -8.40 -24.22
C PHE A 172 7.73 -7.26 -24.23
N SER A 173 6.43 -7.59 -24.20
CA SER A 173 5.37 -6.58 -24.20
C SER A 173 5.34 -5.78 -22.90
N LYS A 174 5.50 -6.45 -21.75
CA LYS A 174 5.51 -5.80 -20.44
C LYS A 174 6.79 -4.99 -20.21
N CYS A 175 7.93 -5.48 -20.67
CA CYS A 175 9.18 -4.72 -20.69
C CYS A 175 9.05 -3.45 -21.54
N LEU A 176 8.47 -3.54 -22.74
CA LEU A 176 8.21 -2.37 -23.58
C LEU A 176 7.25 -1.38 -22.90
N ALA A 177 6.18 -1.87 -22.25
CA ALA A 177 5.26 -1.02 -21.50
C ALA A 177 5.97 -0.31 -20.33
N GLY A 178 6.83 -1.01 -19.59
CA GLY A 178 7.64 -0.41 -18.52
C GLY A 178 8.63 0.63 -19.06
N CYS A 179 9.44 0.27 -20.06
CA CYS A 179 10.52 1.12 -20.56
C CYS A 179 10.02 2.30 -21.40
N CYS A 180 8.99 2.13 -22.23
CA CYS A 180 8.54 3.17 -23.16
C CYS A 180 7.31 3.94 -22.69
N LEU A 181 6.48 3.35 -21.83
CA LEU A 181 5.23 3.96 -21.35
C LEU A 181 5.22 4.17 -19.83
N ALA A 182 6.34 3.88 -19.14
CA ALA A 182 6.43 3.90 -17.67
C ALA A 182 5.24 3.21 -17.00
N THR A 183 4.77 2.11 -17.60
CA THR A 183 3.58 1.39 -17.18
C THR A 183 3.97 0.01 -16.67
N THR A 184 3.70 -0.26 -15.39
CA THR A 184 3.88 -1.55 -14.75
C THR A 184 2.53 -2.21 -14.44
N TYR A 185 2.56 -3.53 -14.30
CA TYR A 185 1.40 -4.34 -13.97
C TYR A 185 1.73 -5.19 -12.76
N THR A 186 0.80 -5.25 -11.82
CA THR A 186 0.92 -6.05 -10.62
C THR A 186 -0.29 -6.96 -10.53
N ASP A 187 -0.09 -8.27 -10.59
CA ASP A 187 -1.14 -9.26 -10.45
C ASP A 187 -1.53 -9.44 -8.99
N ILE A 188 -2.83 -9.52 -8.76
CA ILE A 188 -3.44 -9.83 -7.48
C ILE A 188 -4.06 -11.23 -7.57
N GLU A 189 -3.49 -12.17 -6.83
CA GLU A 189 -3.80 -13.60 -6.94
C GLU A 189 -4.28 -14.16 -5.59
N ARG A 190 -5.38 -14.91 -5.60
CA ARG A 190 -5.86 -15.66 -4.43
C ARG A 190 -5.14 -16.99 -4.31
N ALA A 191 -4.86 -17.41 -3.08
CA ALA A 191 -4.42 -18.77 -2.82
C ALA A 191 -5.61 -19.74 -2.88
N MET A 192 -5.41 -20.85 -3.56
CA MET A 192 -6.39 -21.91 -3.72
C MET A 192 -6.08 -23.08 -2.75
N PRO A 193 -7.07 -23.91 -2.38
CA PRO A 193 -6.86 -25.02 -1.45
C PRO A 193 -5.84 -26.07 -1.93
N ASP A 194 -5.61 -26.16 -3.23
CA ASP A 194 -4.62 -27.05 -3.86
C ASP A 194 -3.19 -26.48 -3.87
N GLY A 195 -2.99 -25.29 -3.28
CA GLY A 195 -1.71 -24.58 -3.23
C GLY A 195 -1.39 -23.78 -4.49
N THR A 196 -2.28 -23.75 -5.49
CA THR A 196 -2.13 -22.90 -6.67
C THR A 196 -2.63 -21.47 -6.40
N TYR A 197 -2.38 -20.58 -7.35
CA TYR A 197 -2.81 -19.19 -7.29
C TYR A 197 -3.72 -18.84 -8.48
N GLU A 198 -4.84 -18.18 -8.19
CA GLU A 198 -5.78 -17.72 -9.21
C GLU A 198 -5.77 -16.18 -9.28
N LYS A 199 -5.44 -15.62 -10.45
CA LYS A 199 -5.51 -14.18 -10.69
C LYS A 199 -6.95 -13.68 -10.60
N LYS A 200 -7.17 -12.63 -9.82
CA LYS A 200 -8.46 -11.93 -9.72
C LYS A 200 -8.42 -10.53 -10.31
N TYR A 201 -7.35 -9.79 -10.06
CA TYR A 201 -7.20 -8.43 -10.55
C TYR A 201 -5.78 -8.17 -11.04
N SER A 202 -5.60 -7.07 -11.74
CA SER A 202 -4.28 -6.51 -12.07
C SER A 202 -4.29 -5.01 -11.79
N LEU A 203 -3.33 -4.51 -11.02
CA LEU A 203 -3.11 -3.10 -10.83
C LEU A 203 -2.20 -2.58 -11.94
N ARG A 204 -2.73 -1.69 -12.79
CA ARG A 204 -2.00 -1.02 -13.85
C ARG A 204 -1.53 0.35 -13.37
N SER A 205 -0.23 0.48 -13.14
CA SER A 205 0.39 1.70 -12.64
C SER A 205 1.17 2.38 -13.76
N ASN A 206 0.76 3.57 -14.18
CA ASN A 206 1.45 4.38 -15.19
C ASN A 206 1.98 5.66 -14.55
N LEU A 207 3.27 5.96 -14.70
CA LEU A 207 3.92 7.16 -14.17
C LEU A 207 4.16 8.24 -15.23
N SER A 208 3.92 7.93 -16.50
CA SER A 208 4.23 8.80 -17.62
C SER A 208 3.17 9.87 -17.88
N CYS A 209 3.53 10.81 -18.76
CA CYS A 209 2.65 11.88 -19.23
C CYS A 209 1.70 11.42 -20.35
N CYS A 210 1.84 10.19 -20.83
CA CYS A 210 1.04 9.58 -21.89
C CYS A 210 0.34 8.29 -21.40
N GLY A 211 -0.62 7.76 -22.17
CA GLY A 211 -1.43 6.60 -21.78
C GLY A 211 -2.88 6.98 -21.46
N ARG A 212 -3.61 6.12 -20.73
CA ARG A 212 -5.03 6.36 -20.40
C ARG A 212 -5.21 7.68 -19.64
N VAL A 213 -4.35 7.91 -18.65
CA VAL A 213 -4.29 9.15 -17.87
C VAL A 213 -2.86 9.67 -17.87
N ASN A 214 -2.74 10.99 -17.83
CA ASN A 214 -1.46 11.66 -17.65
C ASN A 214 -1.14 11.66 -16.14
N ASN A 215 -0.18 10.87 -15.67
CA ASN A 215 0.24 10.85 -14.26
C ASN A 215 1.58 11.57 -14.03
N CYS A 216 2.10 12.25 -15.05
CA CYS A 216 3.28 13.10 -14.99
C CYS A 216 3.19 14.09 -13.83
N CYS A 217 4.18 14.06 -12.94
CA CYS A 217 4.22 14.89 -11.73
C CYS A 217 2.99 14.73 -10.81
N GLY A 218 2.18 13.68 -10.98
CA GLY A 218 1.03 13.40 -10.13
C GLY A 218 1.44 13.03 -8.71
N ALA A 219 0.56 13.26 -7.75
CA ALA A 219 0.86 13.16 -6.32
C ALA A 219 1.98 14.10 -5.86
N THR A 220 2.09 15.29 -6.49
CA THR A 220 3.03 16.35 -6.09
C THR A 220 2.34 17.71 -6.00
N CYS A 221 3.07 18.73 -5.56
CA CYS A 221 2.62 20.13 -5.57
C CYS A 221 2.26 20.68 -6.97
N PHE A 222 2.76 20.08 -8.06
CA PHE A 222 2.41 20.51 -9.43
C PHE A 222 1.12 19.89 -9.94
N LYS A 223 0.79 18.70 -9.42
CA LYS A 223 -0.39 17.95 -9.78
C LYS A 223 -0.75 17.06 -8.60
N ASN A 224 -1.83 17.42 -7.91
CA ASN A 224 -2.14 16.86 -6.61
C ASN A 224 -2.36 15.34 -6.64
N ASP A 225 -2.87 14.79 -7.75
CA ASP A 225 -3.25 13.39 -7.84
C ASP A 225 -2.61 12.66 -9.03
N ALA A 226 -2.25 11.39 -8.79
CA ALA A 226 -2.03 10.37 -9.80
C ALA A 226 -3.09 9.29 -9.63
N VAL A 227 -3.61 8.75 -10.74
CA VAL A 227 -4.64 7.72 -10.72
C VAL A 227 -4.16 6.47 -11.45
N TYR A 228 -4.32 5.32 -10.83
CA TYR A 228 -3.99 4.00 -11.34
C TYR A 228 -5.26 3.15 -11.44
N ASP A 229 -5.21 2.15 -12.32
CA ASP A 229 -6.41 1.37 -12.65
C ASP A 229 -6.33 -0.03 -12.06
N ILE A 230 -7.42 -0.49 -11.47
CA ILE A 230 -7.60 -1.89 -11.09
C ILE A 230 -8.41 -2.55 -12.19
N LEU A 231 -7.79 -3.54 -12.83
CA LEU A 231 -8.35 -4.28 -13.95
C LEU A 231 -8.86 -5.65 -13.48
N ASP A 232 -9.96 -6.12 -14.03
CA ASP A 232 -10.41 -7.51 -13.87
C ASP A 232 -9.58 -8.49 -14.75
N THR A 233 -9.97 -9.77 -14.74
CA THR A 233 -9.30 -10.80 -15.57
C THR A 233 -9.51 -10.62 -17.07
N LYS A 234 -10.50 -9.80 -17.49
CA LYS A 234 -10.78 -9.47 -18.89
C LYS A 234 -10.02 -8.22 -19.34
N GLY A 235 -9.40 -7.49 -18.41
CA GLY A 235 -8.68 -6.25 -18.68
C GLY A 235 -9.55 -5.00 -18.56
N GLU A 236 -10.79 -5.13 -18.08
CA GLU A 236 -11.72 -4.03 -17.88
C GLU A 236 -11.46 -3.32 -16.56
N ILE A 237 -11.60 -1.99 -16.55
CA ILE A 237 -11.40 -1.18 -15.34
C ILE A 237 -12.60 -1.41 -14.40
N VAL A 238 -12.33 -1.88 -13.18
CA VAL A 238 -13.36 -2.18 -12.17
C VAL A 238 -13.25 -1.33 -10.90
N ALA A 239 -12.12 -0.66 -10.69
CA ALA A 239 -11.88 0.27 -9.59
C ALA A 239 -10.62 1.12 -9.86
N HIS A 240 -10.36 2.10 -9.00
CA HIS A 240 -9.20 2.99 -9.09
C HIS A 240 -8.37 3.03 -7.81
N LEU A 241 -7.08 3.34 -7.98
CA LEU A 241 -6.17 3.71 -6.90
C LEU A 241 -5.67 5.13 -7.15
N GLN A 242 -5.99 6.05 -6.25
CA GLN A 242 -5.52 7.43 -6.30
C GLN A 242 -4.35 7.61 -5.33
N ARG A 243 -3.19 8.07 -5.82
CA ARG A 243 -2.11 8.60 -4.97
C ARG A 243 -2.26 10.10 -4.91
N THR A 244 -2.26 10.68 -3.71
CA THR A 244 -2.55 12.11 -3.51
C THR A 244 -1.47 12.78 -2.68
N TYR A 245 -1.07 13.98 -3.09
CA TYR A 245 -0.16 14.82 -2.33
C TYR A 245 -0.80 15.30 -1.02
N ALA A 246 -2.11 15.60 -1.08
CA ALA A 246 -2.90 16.15 0.01
C ALA A 246 -2.26 17.40 0.64
N LYS A 247 -2.37 18.53 -0.07
CA LYS A 247 -1.79 19.80 0.37
C LYS A 247 -2.26 20.17 1.79
N GLY A 248 -1.31 20.49 2.66
CA GLY A 248 -1.57 20.96 4.02
C GLY A 248 -1.26 22.44 4.20
N SER A 249 -1.72 23.00 5.33
CA SER A 249 -1.57 24.41 5.69
C SER A 249 -0.24 24.75 6.39
N SER A 250 0.56 23.73 6.75
CA SER A 250 1.85 23.92 7.42
C SER A 250 2.96 24.45 6.49
N CYS A 251 4.00 25.07 7.06
CA CYS A 251 5.22 25.53 6.34
C CYS A 251 5.87 24.42 5.50
N MET A 252 5.78 23.16 5.95
CA MET A 252 6.27 21.98 5.20
C MET A 252 5.39 21.62 3.98
N GLY A 253 4.10 21.97 3.99
CA GLY A 253 3.19 21.85 2.84
C GLY A 253 3.23 23.05 1.89
N ALA A 254 3.76 24.20 2.34
CA ALA A 254 3.97 25.39 1.52
C ALA A 254 5.26 25.33 0.69
N CYS A 255 6.31 24.70 1.20
CA CYS A 255 7.45 24.35 0.38
C CYS A 255 7.06 23.17 -0.52
N CYS A 256 7.04 23.38 -1.84
CA CYS A 256 6.94 22.35 -2.86
C CYS A 256 8.16 21.41 -2.76
N ARG A 257 8.21 20.61 -1.68
CA ARG A 257 9.28 19.67 -1.41
C ARG A 257 8.93 18.39 -2.13
N MET A 258 9.23 18.41 -3.42
CA MET A 258 9.20 17.26 -4.33
C MET A 258 9.93 16.03 -3.74
N GLY A 259 10.81 16.22 -2.75
CA GLY A 259 11.63 15.17 -2.14
C GLY A 259 11.16 14.62 -0.78
N PHE A 260 10.11 15.12 -0.12
CA PHE A 260 9.56 14.47 1.09
C PHE A 260 8.20 13.85 0.76
N ASP A 261 8.25 12.73 0.02
CA ASP A 261 7.11 11.89 -0.32
C ASP A 261 6.45 11.32 0.95
N PHE A 262 5.37 11.95 1.40
CA PHE A 262 4.41 11.24 2.22
C PHE A 262 3.44 10.56 1.27
N SER A 263 3.47 9.23 1.26
CA SER A 263 2.55 8.49 0.42
C SER A 263 1.17 8.45 1.08
N ASN A 264 0.21 9.14 0.45
CA ASN A 264 -1.21 9.01 0.74
C ASN A 264 -1.88 8.33 -0.46
N TYR A 265 -2.72 7.34 -0.17
CA TYR A 265 -3.48 6.62 -1.16
C TYR A 265 -4.96 6.57 -0.79
N ILE A 266 -5.80 6.56 -1.82
CA ILE A 266 -7.23 6.31 -1.73
C ILE A 266 -7.52 5.13 -2.66
N LEU A 267 -7.88 4.00 -2.07
CA LEU A 267 -8.13 2.74 -2.76
C LEU A 267 -9.63 2.51 -2.87
N GLU A 268 -10.15 2.40 -4.09
CA GLU A 268 -11.51 1.96 -4.35
C GLU A 268 -11.56 0.42 -4.44
N PHE A 269 -12.64 -0.17 -3.91
CA PHE A 269 -12.87 -1.60 -4.04
C PHE A 269 -13.83 -1.92 -5.18
N PRO A 270 -13.54 -2.93 -6.01
CA PRO A 270 -14.51 -3.47 -6.96
C PRO A 270 -15.77 -3.93 -6.22
N ARG A 271 -16.96 -3.67 -6.79
CA ARG A 271 -18.25 -3.93 -6.13
C ARG A 271 -18.42 -5.37 -5.63
N ASP A 272 -17.96 -6.31 -6.44
CA ASP A 272 -18.11 -7.75 -6.16
C ASP A 272 -16.90 -8.36 -5.42
N SER A 273 -15.97 -7.52 -4.95
CA SER A 273 -14.78 -7.97 -4.22
C SER A 273 -15.12 -8.47 -2.82
N THR A 274 -14.54 -9.61 -2.43
CA THR A 274 -14.67 -10.15 -1.06
C THR A 274 -13.68 -9.47 -0.09
N PRO A 275 -13.83 -9.62 1.24
CA PRO A 275 -12.88 -9.05 2.19
C PRO A 275 -11.41 -9.45 1.93
N GLU A 276 -11.20 -10.69 1.48
CA GLU A 276 -9.89 -11.21 1.10
C GLU A 276 -9.30 -10.47 -0.10
N ASP A 277 -10.10 -10.22 -1.14
CA ASP A 277 -9.70 -9.41 -2.29
C ASP A 277 -9.32 -8.00 -1.86
N ARG A 278 -10.11 -7.42 -0.97
CA ARG A 278 -9.92 -6.04 -0.48
C ARG A 278 -8.60 -5.90 0.27
N MET A 279 -8.24 -6.89 1.08
CA MET A 279 -6.91 -6.94 1.72
C MET A 279 -5.78 -7.21 0.73
N LEU A 280 -5.98 -8.06 -0.28
CA LEU A 280 -4.98 -8.27 -1.34
C LEU A 280 -4.78 -7.01 -2.20
N LEU A 281 -5.83 -6.25 -2.47
CA LEU A 281 -5.73 -4.95 -3.14
C LEU A 281 -4.96 -3.94 -2.28
N LEU A 282 -5.19 -3.93 -0.97
CA LEU A 282 -4.37 -3.14 -0.04
C LEU A 282 -2.90 -3.60 -0.06
N THR A 283 -2.62 -4.91 -0.10
CA THR A 283 -1.27 -5.44 -0.31
C THR A 283 -0.66 -4.94 -1.62
N ALA A 284 -1.45 -4.81 -2.69
CA ALA A 284 -0.99 -4.28 -3.97
C ALA A 284 -0.57 -2.81 -3.92
N VAL A 285 -1.25 -1.99 -3.11
CA VAL A 285 -0.81 -0.61 -2.84
C VAL A 285 0.60 -0.59 -2.27
N PHE A 286 0.87 -1.46 -1.29
CA PHE A 286 2.20 -1.53 -0.69
C PHE A 286 3.25 -2.11 -1.63
N GLN A 287 2.91 -3.11 -2.44
CA GLN A 287 3.83 -3.63 -3.46
C GLN A 287 4.28 -2.49 -4.39
N VAL A 288 3.35 -1.67 -4.87
CA VAL A 288 3.65 -0.51 -5.72
C VAL A 288 4.46 0.55 -4.97
N GLU A 289 4.09 0.91 -3.75
CA GLU A 289 4.85 1.82 -2.88
C GLU A 289 6.31 1.37 -2.77
N TYR A 290 6.55 0.14 -2.32
CA TYR A 290 7.90 -0.38 -2.09
C TYR A 290 8.69 -0.67 -3.36
N GLN A 291 8.01 -0.86 -4.49
CA GLN A 291 8.66 -1.11 -5.76
C GLN A 291 9.05 0.19 -6.49
N ILE A 292 8.16 1.18 -6.47
CA ILE A 292 8.22 2.35 -7.35
C ILE A 292 8.56 3.64 -6.58
N PHE A 293 8.01 3.81 -5.38
CA PHE A 293 8.04 5.09 -4.66
C PHE A 293 8.94 5.09 -3.42
N GLU A 294 9.32 3.90 -2.93
CA GLU A 294 10.31 3.81 -1.87
C GLU A 294 11.65 4.35 -2.38
N ARG A 295 12.20 5.29 -1.62
CA ARG A 295 13.43 6.01 -1.95
C ARG A 295 14.55 5.03 -2.31
N SER A 296 14.89 5.01 -3.59
CA SER A 296 16.15 4.47 -4.08
C SER A 296 17.28 5.37 -3.56
N GLY A 297 18.28 4.76 -2.93
CA GLY A 297 19.55 5.44 -2.74
C GLY A 297 20.11 5.72 -4.12
N SER A 298 20.05 6.97 -4.55
CA SER A 298 20.45 7.52 -5.86
C SER A 298 19.50 7.26 -7.04
N GLU A 299 18.42 8.05 -7.10
CA GLU A 299 17.89 8.57 -8.37
C GLU A 299 18.17 10.08 -8.48
#